data_AF-A0A8X7C765-F1
#
_entry.id   AF-A0A8X7C765-F1
#
_cell.length_a   1.000
_cell.length_b   1.000
_cell.length_c   1.000
_cell.angle_alpha   90.00
_cell.angle_beta   90.00
_cell.angle_gamma   90.00
#
_symmetry.space_group_name_H-M   'P 1'
#
loop_
_entity.id
_entity.type
_entity.pdbx_description
1 polymer ?
#
loop_
_entity_poly.entity_id
_entity_poly.type
_entity_poly.pdbx_seq_one_letter_code
_entity_poly.pdbx_strand_id
1 'polypeptide(L)'
;MLQKYILHLWETSGDFVQSQWDKIFASLGSDVDTIAIWGTFTYTCLLYWIVASFYTFIDVTGKPKFAVKHRIQDIPSYPVPLNSVLKLSRQVLINQILSIPFYMVGYHLMVLRGYDTKKSLPSFQRVFLELLFCAAVEEIGFYYSHRVLHLPFFYKHIHKKHHEWKSP
;
A
#
# COMPACT_ATOMS: atom_id res chain seq x y z
N MET A 1 -14.81 -32.06 16.36
CA MET A 1 -13.82 -31.38 17.24
C MET A 1 -13.11 -30.25 16.49
N LEU A 2 -12.40 -30.54 15.39
CA LEU A 2 -11.70 -29.54 14.55
C LEU A 2 -12.58 -28.37 14.07
N GLN A 3 -13.81 -28.64 13.61
CA GLN A 3 -14.74 -27.61 13.15
C GLN A 3 -15.09 -26.57 14.24
N LYS A 4 -15.20 -27.00 15.51
CA LYS A 4 -15.47 -26.10 16.64
C LYS A 4 -14.26 -25.19 16.92
N TYR A 5 -13.05 -25.73 16.83
CA TYR A 5 -11.82 -24.94 16.99
C TYR A 5 -11.66 -23.90 15.88
N ILE A 6 -11.95 -24.28 14.64
CA ILE A 6 -11.89 -23.37 13.49
C ILE A 6 -12.91 -22.24 13.64
N LEU A 7 -14.16 -22.56 14.01
CA LEU A 7 -15.20 -21.54 14.27
C LEU A 7 -14.78 -20.59 15.39
N HIS A 8 -14.28 -21.12 16.50
CA HIS A 8 -13.82 -20.33 17.63
C HIS A 8 -12.65 -19.41 17.25
N LEU A 9 -11.72 -19.87 16.42
CA LEU A 9 -10.63 -19.05 15.89
C LEU A 9 -11.16 -17.89 15.05
N TRP A 10 -12.15 -18.14 14.18
CA TRP A 10 -12.75 -17.08 13.35
C TRP A 10 -13.49 -16.04 14.18
N GLU A 11 -14.25 -16.47 15.18
CA GLU A 11 -15.01 -15.58 16.08
C GLU A 11 -14.05 -14.72 16.91
N THR A 12 -13.12 -15.34 17.62
CA THR A 12 -12.15 -14.61 18.47
C THR A 12 -11.28 -13.64 17.66
N SER A 13 -10.88 -14.02 16.44
CA SER A 13 -10.13 -13.12 15.55
C SER A 13 -11.00 -11.96 15.08
N GLY A 14 -12.28 -12.21 14.75
CA GLY A 14 -13.23 -11.18 14.37
C GLY A 14 -13.46 -10.16 15.49
N ASP A 15 -13.72 -10.63 16.71
CA ASP A 15 -13.94 -9.80 17.89
C ASP A 15 -12.71 -8.93 18.21
N PHE A 16 -11.52 -9.50 18.11
CA PHE A 16 -10.29 -8.76 18.31
C PHE A 16 -10.14 -7.62 17.29
N VAL A 17 -10.33 -7.90 16.00
CA VAL A 17 -10.19 -6.90 14.94
C VAL A 17 -11.27 -5.82 15.07
N GLN A 18 -12.52 -6.20 15.37
CA GLN A 18 -13.60 -5.25 15.64
C GLN A 18 -13.25 -4.32 16.82
N SER A 19 -12.68 -4.85 17.91
CA SER A 19 -12.31 -4.05 19.06
C SER A 19 -11.21 -3.02 18.77
N GLN A 20 -10.29 -3.31 17.83
CA GLN A 20 -9.29 -2.33 17.40
C GLN A 20 -9.92 -1.29 16.47
N TRP A 21 -10.80 -1.72 15.57
CA TRP A 21 -11.54 -0.82 14.69
C TRP A 21 -12.38 0.17 15.49
N ASP A 22 -13.06 -0.27 16.54
CA ASP A 22 -13.84 0.61 17.42
C ASP A 22 -12.99 1.70 18.07
N LYS A 23 -11.74 1.40 18.43
CA LYS A 23 -10.80 2.40 18.97
C LYS A 23 -10.36 3.41 17.92
N ILE A 24 -10.10 2.96 16.69
CA ILE A 24 -9.74 3.82 15.56
C ILE A 24 -10.93 4.74 15.20
N PHE A 25 -12.13 4.17 15.15
CA PHE A 25 -13.36 4.91 14.88
C PHE A 25 -13.63 5.95 15.96
N ALA A 26 -13.38 5.62 17.24
CA ALA A 26 -13.51 6.56 18.34
C ALA A 26 -12.47 7.70 18.29
N SER A 27 -11.27 7.47 17.74
CA SER A 27 -10.20 8.47 17.71
C SER A 27 -10.22 9.37 16.48
N LEU A 28 -10.61 8.83 15.31
CA LEU A 28 -10.63 9.56 14.04
C LEU A 28 -11.97 10.25 13.75
N GLY A 29 -12.98 10.05 14.61
CA GLY A 29 -14.32 10.63 14.48
C GLY A 29 -15.28 9.75 13.69
N SER A 30 -16.57 9.97 13.85
CA SER A 30 -17.61 9.09 13.30
C SER A 30 -17.90 9.27 11.80
N ASP A 31 -17.09 10.05 11.08
CA ASP A 31 -17.25 10.29 9.64
C ASP A 31 -16.51 9.23 8.83
N VAL A 32 -17.25 8.19 8.44
CA VAL A 32 -16.75 7.03 7.71
C VAL A 32 -16.16 7.42 6.35
N ASP A 33 -16.73 8.43 5.69
CA ASP A 33 -16.28 8.89 4.38
C ASP A 33 -14.89 9.51 4.48
N THR A 34 -14.69 10.37 5.47
CA THR A 34 -13.40 10.98 5.77
C THR A 34 -12.37 9.93 6.16
N ILE A 35 -12.73 8.94 7.00
CA ILE A 35 -11.82 7.85 7.35
C ILE A 35 -11.45 7.01 6.12
N ALA A 36 -12.43 6.66 5.28
CA ALA A 36 -12.21 5.80 4.13
C ALA A 36 -11.27 6.44 3.09
N ILE A 37 -11.40 7.74 2.85
CA ILE A 37 -10.55 8.46 1.88
C ILE A 37 -9.26 8.93 2.56
N TRP A 38 -9.37 9.82 3.55
CA TRP A 38 -8.22 10.51 4.14
C TRP A 38 -7.48 9.65 5.15
N GLY A 39 -8.19 8.82 5.93
CA GLY A 39 -7.57 7.86 6.82
C GLY A 39 -6.73 6.84 6.04
N THR A 40 -7.31 6.22 5.02
CA THR A 40 -6.58 5.28 4.14
C THR A 40 -5.41 5.93 3.40
N PHE A 41 -5.62 7.12 2.83
CA PHE A 41 -4.56 7.85 2.13
C PHE A 41 -3.40 8.19 3.07
N THR A 42 -3.71 8.71 4.25
CA THR A 42 -2.71 9.09 5.26
C THR A 42 -1.95 7.87 5.76
N TYR A 43 -2.66 6.79 6.10
CA TYR A 43 -2.06 5.54 6.54
C TYR A 43 -1.09 4.99 5.48
N THR A 44 -1.52 4.94 4.22
CA THR A 44 -0.70 4.42 3.11
C THR A 44 0.55 5.27 2.89
N CYS A 45 0.40 6.61 2.89
CA CYS A 45 1.53 7.52 2.77
C CYS A 45 2.51 7.39 3.94
N LEU A 46 2.02 7.33 5.18
CA LEU A 46 2.86 7.19 6.36
C LEU A 46 3.64 5.87 6.33
N LEU A 47 2.96 4.76 6.04
CA LEU A 47 3.60 3.46 5.94
C LEU A 47 4.71 3.46 4.87
N TYR A 48 4.41 4.02 3.69
CA TYR A 48 5.40 4.20 2.63
C TYR A 48 6.61 4.98 3.13
N TRP A 49 6.42 6.15 3.73
CA TRP A 49 7.53 7.02 4.14
C TRP A 49 8.34 6.41 5.28
N ILE A 50 7.72 5.69 6.22
CA ILE A 50 8.43 4.99 7.30
C ILE A 50 9.37 3.93 6.71
N VAL A 51 8.85 3.05 5.86
CA VAL A 51 9.61 1.95 5.27
C VAL A 51 10.65 2.49 4.28
N ALA A 52 10.26 3.40 3.39
CA ALA A 52 11.16 4.01 2.41
C ALA A 52 12.28 4.80 3.09
N SER A 53 12.01 5.54 4.16
CA SER A 53 13.05 6.29 4.89
C SER A 53 14.05 5.35 5.55
N PHE A 54 13.59 4.22 6.09
CA PHE A 54 14.49 3.21 6.66
C PHE A 54 15.48 2.67 5.62
N TYR A 55 15.00 2.25 4.44
CA TYR A 55 15.89 1.77 3.37
C TYR A 55 16.75 2.88 2.76
N THR A 56 16.16 4.06 2.53
CA THR A 56 16.88 5.24 2.02
C THR A 56 18.01 5.67 2.95
N PHE A 57 17.81 5.57 4.27
CA PHE A 57 18.87 5.83 5.24
C PHE A 57 20.07 4.90 5.03
N ILE A 58 19.82 3.60 4.82
CA ILE A 58 20.88 2.62 4.53
C ILE A 58 21.55 2.93 3.19
N ASP A 59 20.77 3.30 2.18
CA ASP A 59 21.27 3.60 0.84
C ASP A 59 22.14 4.84 0.78
N VAL A 60 21.80 5.88 1.54
CA VAL A 60 22.56 7.13 1.60
C VAL A 60 23.80 7.00 2.51
N THR A 61 23.67 6.29 3.64
CA THR A 61 24.75 6.24 4.64
C THR A 61 25.74 5.10 4.45
N GLY A 62 25.36 4.05 3.72
CA GLY A 62 26.17 2.83 3.64
C GLY A 62 26.22 2.03 4.95
N LYS A 63 25.26 2.23 5.86
CA LYS A 63 25.27 1.66 7.21
C LYS A 63 23.90 1.12 7.62
N PRO A 64 23.84 0.09 8.49
CA PRO A 64 24.98 -0.65 9.05
C PRO A 64 25.53 -1.70 8.07
N LYS A 65 26.83 -2.02 8.17
CA LYS A 65 27.51 -2.96 7.24
C LYS A 65 26.83 -4.32 7.13
N PHE A 66 26.19 -4.81 8.20
CA PHE A 66 25.48 -6.09 8.17
C PHE A 66 24.23 -6.05 7.26
N ALA A 67 23.59 -4.90 7.10
CA ALA A 67 22.45 -4.75 6.19
C ALA A 67 22.94 -4.59 4.75
N VAL A 68 24.01 -3.80 4.55
CA VAL A 68 24.61 -3.55 3.22
C VAL A 68 25.09 -4.85 2.55
N LYS A 69 25.65 -5.80 3.30
CA LYS A 69 26.06 -7.11 2.74
C LYS A 69 24.91 -7.94 2.16
N HIS A 70 23.66 -7.63 2.51
CA HIS A 70 22.46 -8.33 2.03
C HIS A 70 21.69 -7.52 0.96
N ARG A 71 22.30 -6.46 0.41
CA ARG A 71 21.70 -5.68 -0.66
C ARG A 71 21.52 -6.54 -1.92
N ILE A 72 20.32 -6.53 -2.48
CA ILE A 72 19.96 -7.31 -3.67
C ILE A 72 20.36 -6.57 -4.96
N GLN A 73 20.23 -5.25 -4.97
CA GLN A 73 20.53 -4.41 -6.14
C GLN A 73 22.01 -4.06 -6.20
N ASP A 74 22.67 -4.30 -7.33
CA ASP A 74 24.03 -3.82 -7.55
C ASP A 74 24.01 -2.46 -8.24
N ILE A 75 24.08 -1.39 -7.44
CA ILE A 75 24.04 -0.02 -7.93
C ILE A 75 25.48 0.49 -8.04
N PRO A 76 25.95 0.92 -9.23
CA PRO A 76 27.34 1.37 -9.44
C PRO A 76 27.75 2.57 -8.58
N SER A 77 26.78 3.41 -8.17
CA SER A 77 26.99 4.65 -7.43
C SER A 77 26.54 4.53 -5.97
N TYR A 78 26.96 3.48 -5.28
CA TYR A 78 26.67 3.29 -3.85
C TYR A 78 27.81 3.84 -2.97
N PRO A 79 27.54 4.56 -1.86
CA PRO A 79 26.22 4.99 -1.37
C PRO A 79 25.51 5.98 -2.30
N VAL A 80 24.18 5.94 -2.29
CA VAL A 80 23.34 6.74 -3.19
C VAL A 80 23.48 8.23 -2.87
N PRO A 81 23.73 9.10 -3.87
CA PRO A 81 23.82 10.54 -3.64
C PRO A 81 22.50 11.13 -3.11
N LEU A 82 22.59 11.98 -2.08
CA LEU A 82 21.42 12.61 -1.45
C LEU A 82 20.59 13.44 -2.45
N ASN A 83 21.23 14.11 -3.41
CA ASN A 83 20.52 14.88 -4.43
C ASN A 83 19.60 14.00 -5.29
N SER A 84 20.01 12.77 -5.59
CA SER A 84 19.20 11.80 -6.33
C SER A 84 17.99 11.36 -5.52
N VAL A 85 18.18 11.14 -4.21
CA VAL A 85 17.09 10.85 -3.26
C VAL A 85 16.11 12.01 -3.18
N LEU A 86 16.58 13.25 -3.04
CA LEU A 86 15.70 14.43 -2.98
C LEU A 86 14.87 14.59 -4.26
N LYS A 87 15.47 14.38 -5.43
CA LYS A 87 14.77 14.37 -6.72
C LYS A 87 13.69 13.28 -6.75
N LEU A 88 14.01 12.05 -6.31
CA LEU A 88 13.08 10.93 -6.25
C LEU A 88 11.94 11.20 -5.26
N SER A 89 12.25 11.66 -4.05
CA SER A 89 11.27 12.00 -3.01
C SER A 89 10.28 13.06 -3.48
N ARG A 90 10.76 14.08 -4.21
CA ARG A 90 9.87 15.07 -4.83
C ARG A 90 8.91 14.42 -5.83
N GLN A 91 9.39 13.52 -6.69
CA GLN A 91 8.54 12.82 -7.65
C GLN A 91 7.50 11.94 -6.95
N VAL A 92 7.88 11.26 -5.87
CA VAL A 92 6.97 10.44 -5.06
C VAL A 92 5.85 11.30 -4.44
N LEU A 93 6.18 12.45 -3.86
CA LEU A 93 5.19 13.38 -3.29
C LEU A 93 4.19 13.85 -4.35
N ILE A 94 4.68 14.20 -5.55
CA ILE A 94 3.81 14.57 -6.68
C ILE A 94 2.87 13.40 -7.03
N ASN A 95 3.40 12.18 -7.13
CA ASN A 95 2.58 11.00 -7.45
C ASN A 95 1.53 10.72 -6.36
N GLN A 96 1.88 10.87 -5.08
CA GLN A 96 0.93 10.71 -3.96
C GLN A 96 -0.20 11.73 -4.05
N ILE A 97 0.09 13.01 -4.34
CA ILE A 97 -0.95 14.03 -4.51
C ILE A 97 -1.84 13.70 -5.72
N LEU A 98 -1.24 13.30 -6.84
CA LEU A 98 -1.97 12.89 -8.04
C LEU A 98 -2.81 11.62 -7.84
N SER A 99 -2.52 10.83 -6.80
CA SER A 99 -3.31 9.64 -6.45
C SER A 99 -4.63 9.96 -5.74
N ILE A 100 -4.78 11.15 -5.13
CA ILE A 100 -5.95 11.51 -4.31
C ILE A 100 -7.28 11.34 -5.08
N PRO A 101 -7.43 11.78 -6.35
CA PRO A 101 -8.63 11.54 -7.14
C PRO A 101 -8.99 10.05 -7.29
N PHE A 102 -8.00 9.16 -7.33
CA PHE A 102 -8.24 7.71 -7.42
C PHE A 102 -8.81 7.16 -6.10
N TYR A 103 -8.36 7.66 -4.94
CA TYR A 103 -8.98 7.31 -3.65
C TYR A 103 -10.43 7.80 -3.58
N MET A 104 -10.70 9.04 -4.01
CA MET A 104 -12.05 9.60 -4.02
C MET A 104 -12.98 8.81 -4.95
N VAL A 105 -12.57 8.58 -6.21
CA VAL A 105 -13.35 7.80 -7.18
C VAL A 105 -13.52 6.36 -6.70
N GLY A 106 -12.47 5.73 -6.20
CA GLY A 106 -12.51 4.38 -5.64
C GLY A 106 -13.54 4.25 -4.51
N TYR A 107 -13.54 5.20 -3.57
CA TYR A 107 -14.54 5.25 -2.51
C TYR A 107 -15.97 5.34 -3.04
N HIS A 108 -16.23 6.25 -3.96
CA HIS A 108 -17.57 6.46 -4.49
C HIS A 108 -18.06 5.26 -5.31
N LEU A 109 -17.15 4.56 -6.02
CA LEU A 109 -17.47 3.31 -6.70
C LEU A 109 -17.83 2.18 -5.72
N MET A 110 -17.16 2.13 -4.56
CA MET A 110 -17.53 1.18 -3.50
C MET A 110 -18.92 1.49 -2.94
N VAL A 111 -19.19 2.75 -2.60
CA VAL A 111 -20.52 3.19 -2.12
C VAL A 111 -21.61 2.87 -3.15
N LEU A 112 -21.36 3.15 -4.44
CA LEU A 112 -22.28 2.84 -5.54
C LEU A 112 -22.60 1.33 -5.64
N ARG A 113 -21.65 0.47 -5.29
CA ARG A 113 -21.84 -1.00 -5.26
C ARG A 113 -22.52 -1.50 -3.97
N GLY A 114 -22.93 -0.61 -3.08
CA GLY A 114 -23.57 -0.97 -1.81
C GLY A 114 -22.59 -1.21 -0.67
N TYR A 115 -21.41 -0.58 -0.69
CA TYR A 115 -20.53 -0.56 0.47
C TYR A 115 -21.25 0.08 1.65
N ASP A 116 -21.48 -0.73 2.67
CA ASP A 116 -22.21 -0.36 3.87
C ASP A 116 -21.22 0.29 4.84
N THR A 117 -21.37 1.59 5.10
CA THR A 117 -20.52 2.37 6.00
C THR A 117 -20.79 2.06 7.48
N LYS A 118 -21.30 0.87 7.80
CA LYS A 118 -21.55 0.42 9.16
C LYS A 118 -20.25 0.31 9.96
N LYS A 119 -20.37 0.61 11.26
CA LYS A 119 -19.30 0.46 12.26
C LYS A 119 -18.80 -0.98 12.41
N SER A 120 -19.62 -1.98 12.07
CA SER A 120 -19.26 -3.39 12.16
C SER A 120 -18.48 -3.84 10.93
N LEU A 121 -17.29 -4.39 11.14
CA LEU A 121 -16.48 -5.01 10.10
C LEU A 121 -17.13 -6.31 9.60
N PRO A 122 -16.81 -6.74 8.37
CA PRO A 122 -17.16 -8.07 7.89
C PRO A 122 -16.56 -9.15 8.80
N SER A 123 -17.14 -10.36 8.76
CA SER A 123 -16.57 -11.50 9.49
C SER A 123 -15.11 -11.75 9.06
N PHE A 124 -14.29 -12.26 9.98
CA PHE A 124 -12.87 -12.50 9.70
C PHE A 124 -12.67 -13.42 8.49
N GLN A 125 -13.50 -14.46 8.35
CA GLN A 125 -13.48 -15.37 7.20
C GLN A 125 -13.74 -14.63 5.89
N ARG A 126 -14.69 -13.69 5.86
CA ARG A 126 -14.99 -12.90 4.67
C ARG A 126 -13.81 -12.00 4.30
N VAL A 127 -13.23 -11.29 5.27
CA VAL A 127 -12.02 -10.48 5.04
C VAL A 127 -10.89 -11.32 4.47
N PHE A 128 -10.64 -12.51 5.04
CA PHE A 128 -9.60 -13.42 4.55
C PHE A 128 -9.83 -13.85 3.10
N LEU A 129 -11.07 -14.23 2.74
CA LEU A 129 -11.40 -14.61 1.36
C LEU A 129 -11.31 -13.42 0.39
N GLU A 130 -11.74 -12.23 0.82
CA GLU A 130 -11.62 -11.00 0.03
C GLU A 130 -10.15 -10.62 -0.19
N LEU A 131 -9.26 -10.83 0.79
CA LEU A 131 -7.81 -10.61 0.61
C LEU A 131 -7.22 -11.57 -0.42
N LEU A 132 -7.59 -12.85 -0.40
CA LEU A 132 -7.15 -13.83 -1.42
C LEU A 132 -7.65 -13.45 -2.81
N PHE A 133 -8.91 -13.03 -2.91
CA PHE A 133 -9.49 -12.55 -4.15
C PHE A 133 -8.77 -11.30 -4.66
N CYS A 134 -8.54 -10.31 -3.78
CA CYS A 134 -7.81 -9.09 -4.10
C CYS A 134 -6.37 -9.39 -4.55
N ALA A 135 -5.67 -10.34 -3.93
CA ALA A 135 -4.34 -10.77 -4.35
C ALA A 135 -4.36 -11.37 -5.77
N ALA A 136 -5.34 -12.20 -6.10
CA ALA A 136 -5.48 -12.75 -7.44
C ALA A 136 -5.82 -11.67 -8.49
N VAL A 137 -6.69 -10.72 -8.14
CA VAL A 137 -7.02 -9.57 -9.00
C VAL A 137 -5.81 -8.66 -9.19
N GLU A 138 -5.03 -8.44 -8.14
CA GLU A 138 -3.81 -7.63 -8.17
C GLU A 138 -2.76 -8.25 -9.08
N GLU A 139 -2.51 -9.55 -9.00
CA GLU A 139 -1.60 -10.27 -9.88
C GLU A 139 -1.99 -10.09 -11.37
N ILE A 140 -3.27 -10.31 -11.70
CA ILE A 140 -3.79 -10.17 -13.07
C ILE A 140 -3.70 -8.70 -13.52
N GLY A 141 -4.15 -7.78 -12.68
CA GLY A 141 -4.17 -6.34 -12.96
C GLY A 141 -2.76 -5.79 -13.15
N PHE A 142 -1.80 -6.22 -12.33
CA PHE A 142 -0.40 -5.85 -12.44
C PHE A 142 0.19 -6.34 -13.77
N TYR A 143 0.00 -7.60 -14.13
CA TYR A 143 0.50 -8.14 -15.39
C TYR A 143 0.03 -7.33 -16.61
N TYR A 144 -1.28 -7.10 -16.73
CA TYR A 144 -1.82 -6.39 -17.89
C TYR A 144 -1.50 -4.90 -17.87
N SER A 145 -1.54 -4.24 -16.70
CA SER A 145 -1.16 -2.83 -16.61
C SER A 145 0.31 -2.63 -16.96
N HIS A 146 1.20 -3.49 -16.49
CA HIS A 146 2.62 -3.47 -16.84
C HIS A 146 2.82 -3.66 -18.36
N ARG A 147 2.12 -4.62 -18.98
CA ARG A 147 2.15 -4.82 -20.43
C ARG A 147 1.67 -3.59 -21.20
N VAL A 148 0.61 -2.92 -20.74
CA VAL A 148 0.12 -1.66 -21.32
C VAL A 148 1.15 -0.55 -21.16
N LEU A 149 1.79 -0.45 -19.98
CA LEU A 149 2.83 0.54 -19.71
C LEU A 149 4.07 0.37 -20.60
N HIS A 150 4.30 -0.82 -21.15
CA HIS A 150 5.34 -1.08 -22.14
C HIS A 150 4.97 -0.71 -23.58
N LEU A 151 3.73 -0.31 -23.87
CA LEU A 151 3.38 0.21 -25.20
C LEU A 151 4.16 1.51 -25.49
N PRO A 152 4.50 1.82 -26.76
CA PRO A 152 5.46 2.89 -27.09
C PRO A 152 5.16 4.24 -26.45
N PHE A 153 3.87 4.63 -26.42
CA PHE A 153 3.44 5.89 -25.80
C PHE A 153 3.67 5.89 -24.29
N PHE A 154 3.13 4.90 -23.56
CA PHE A 154 3.25 4.84 -22.10
C PHE A 154 4.68 4.57 -21.67
N TYR A 155 5.43 3.78 -22.45
CA TYR A 155 6.82 3.49 -22.20
C TYR A 155 7.65 4.77 -22.20
N LYS A 156 7.57 5.56 -23.29
CA LYS A 156 8.34 6.79 -23.44
C LYS A 156 8.06 7.81 -22.33
N HIS A 157 6.80 7.95 -21.90
CA HIS A 157 6.40 9.07 -21.03
C HIS A 157 6.32 8.71 -19.54
N ILE A 158 6.04 7.44 -19.21
CA ILE A 158 5.77 6.96 -17.85
C ILE A 158 6.75 5.84 -17.49
N HIS A 159 6.68 4.71 -18.20
CA HIS A 159 7.34 3.49 -17.73
C HIS A 159 8.86 3.54 -17.82
N LYS A 160 9.42 4.27 -18.80
CA LYS A 160 10.86 4.52 -18.88
C LYS A 160 11.38 5.31 -17.67
N LYS A 161 10.59 6.23 -17.11
CA LYS A 161 10.94 6.96 -15.88
C LYS A 161 10.85 6.06 -14.65
N HIS A 162 9.83 5.20 -14.60
CA HIS A 162 9.73 4.18 -13.55
C HIS A 162 10.98 3.28 -13.53
N HIS A 163 11.49 2.90 -14.70
CA HIS A 163 12.74 2.15 -14.87
C HIS A 163 14.04 2.97 -14.72
N GLU A 164 13.98 4.26 -14.35
CA GLU A 164 15.19 5.08 -14.09
C GLU A 164 15.99 4.50 -12.93
N TRP A 165 15.28 4.03 -11.90
CA TRP A 165 15.83 3.31 -10.76
C TRP A 165 15.57 1.82 -10.96
N LYS A 166 16.54 1.13 -11.54
CA LYS A 166 16.42 -0.30 -11.85
C LYS A 166 16.30 -1.11 -10.55
N SER A 167 15.07 -1.51 -10.23
CA SER A 167 14.83 -2.70 -9.40
C SER A 167 14.93 -3.96 -10.28
N PRO A 168 15.29 -5.12 -9.71
CA PRO A 168 15.19 -6.40 -10.41
C PRO A 168 13.74 -6.66 -10.87
#